data_AF-X1EMK7-F1
#
_entry.id   AF-X1EMK7-F1
#
_cell.length_a   1.000
_cell.length_b   1.000
_cell.length_c   1.000
_cell.angle_alpha   90.00
_cell.angle_beta   90.00
_cell.angle_gamma   90.00
#
_symmetry.space_group_name_H-M   'P 1'
#
loop_
_entity.id
_entity.type
_entity.pdbx_description
1 polymer ?
#
loop_
_entity_poly.entity_id
_entity_poly.type
_entity_poly.pdbx_seq_one_letter_code
_entity_poly.pdbx_strand_id
1 'polypeptide(L)'
;MVSYSEVNNYSEWLKMVELYKSANKIVKIAMPGKYFNISDSYISINDALEHAAAHQGYKTELKMINITEETDIEEELKDCDGILLTPGFGGRAVEGMIKSAEYAMENKIPFLGICFGAQLFFAAFCRKYLGLKDANSSEINPDTPYPVVDLLQSQKDVTEKGGTMRLGAQKIIVSENTKLYEAYK
;
A
#
# COMPACT_ATOMS: atom_id res chain seq x y z
N MET A 1 38.82 9.76 3.64
CA MET A 1 38.61 9.58 2.18
C MET A 1 37.98 8.21 2.00
N VAL A 2 36.75 8.16 1.48
CA VAL A 2 36.15 6.88 1.08
C VAL A 2 36.91 6.45 -0.18
N SER A 3 37.58 5.30 -0.09
CA SER A 3 38.21 4.65 -1.24
C SER A 3 37.10 4.13 -2.13
N TYR A 4 36.91 4.75 -3.31
CA TYR A 4 36.04 4.17 -4.33
C TYR A 4 36.79 2.98 -4.94
N SER A 5 36.29 1.78 -4.73
CA SER A 5 36.72 0.61 -5.51
C SER A 5 36.30 0.83 -6.97
N GLU A 6 37.23 0.76 -7.90
CA GLU A 6 36.90 0.78 -9.33
C GLU A 6 35.98 -0.40 -9.66
N VAL A 7 34.72 -0.10 -10.00
CA VAL A 7 33.76 -1.09 -10.49
C VAL A 7 34.08 -1.35 -11.96
N ASN A 8 34.70 -2.49 -12.25
CA ASN A 8 35.11 -2.87 -13.61
C ASN A 8 34.13 -3.85 -14.28
N ASN A 9 33.04 -4.25 -13.62
CA ASN A 9 32.04 -5.17 -14.16
C ASN A 9 30.62 -4.62 -13.99
N TYR A 10 29.99 -4.25 -15.11
CA TYR A 10 28.63 -3.72 -15.18
C TYR A 10 27.59 -4.73 -15.66
N SER A 11 27.96 -6.01 -15.80
CA SER A 11 27.10 -7.01 -16.44
C SER A 11 25.74 -7.20 -15.75
N GLU A 12 25.68 -7.13 -14.41
CA GLU A 12 24.42 -7.23 -13.66
C GLU A 12 23.55 -5.99 -13.84
N TRP A 13 24.16 -4.80 -13.79
CA TRP A 13 23.46 -3.54 -14.08
C TRP A 13 22.88 -3.53 -15.49
N LEU A 14 23.66 -3.98 -16.48
CA LEU A 14 23.20 -4.08 -17.86
C LEU A 14 22.02 -5.05 -18.00
N LYS A 15 22.09 -6.23 -17.36
CA LYS A 15 20.96 -7.19 -17.35
C LYS A 15 19.70 -6.56 -16.75
N MET A 16 19.85 -5.84 -15.64
CA MET A 16 18.74 -5.14 -15.00
C MET A 16 18.15 -4.10 -15.96
N VAL A 17 18.96 -3.23 -16.56
CA VAL A 17 18.52 -2.22 -17.53
C VAL A 17 17.77 -2.84 -18.71
N GLU A 18 18.22 -3.98 -19.21
CA GLU A 18 17.54 -4.67 -20.31
C GLU A 18 16.15 -5.21 -19.91
N LEU A 19 15.89 -5.54 -18.63
CA LEU A 19 14.53 -5.88 -18.16
C LEU A 19 13.57 -4.70 -18.35
N TYR A 20 13.97 -3.49 -17.96
CA TYR A 20 13.14 -2.28 -18.13
C TYR A 20 12.89 -1.95 -19.61
N LYS A 21 13.92 -2.10 -20.45
CA LYS A 21 13.81 -1.79 -21.88
C LYS A 21 12.94 -2.78 -22.65
N SER A 22 13.03 -4.06 -22.28
CA SER A 22 12.33 -5.15 -22.98
C SER A 22 10.88 -5.33 -22.56
N ALA A 23 10.48 -4.81 -21.39
CA ALA A 23 9.10 -4.79 -20.94
C ALA A 23 8.17 -4.13 -21.97
N ASN A 24 7.08 -4.82 -22.36
CA ASN A 24 6.19 -4.35 -23.42
C ASN A 24 4.69 -4.55 -23.15
N LYS A 25 4.34 -5.27 -22.07
CA LYS A 25 2.96 -5.36 -21.59
C LYS A 25 2.72 -4.26 -20.55
N ILE A 26 1.47 -3.84 -20.37
CA ILE A 26 1.12 -2.83 -19.36
C ILE A 26 0.37 -3.54 -18.21
N VAL A 27 0.69 -3.16 -16.98
CA VAL A 27 -0.11 -3.47 -15.79
C VAL A 27 -0.55 -2.16 -15.15
N LYS A 28 -1.86 -2.00 -14.98
CA LYS A 28 -2.47 -0.78 -14.44
C LYS A 28 -2.75 -0.93 -12.95
N ILE A 29 -2.11 -0.10 -12.15
CA ILE A 29 -2.27 -0.12 -10.69
C ILE A 29 -2.92 1.19 -10.24
N ALA A 30 -4.10 1.10 -9.65
CA ALA A 30 -4.76 2.24 -9.01
C ALA A 30 -4.17 2.52 -7.64
N MET A 31 -3.95 3.80 -7.35
CA MET A 31 -3.49 4.31 -6.06
C MET A 31 -4.43 5.40 -5.55
N PRO A 32 -5.63 5.04 -5.03
CA PRO A 32 -6.55 6.00 -4.47
C PRO A 32 -6.07 6.52 -3.11
N GLY A 33 -6.01 7.85 -2.97
CA GLY A 33 -5.48 8.47 -1.77
C GLY A 33 -5.51 10.00 -1.78
N LYS A 34 -4.59 10.59 -1.01
CA LYS A 34 -4.56 12.03 -0.68
C LYS A 34 -3.52 12.83 -1.46
N TYR A 35 -2.42 12.18 -1.86
CA TYR A 35 -1.22 12.84 -2.38
C TYR A 35 -1.00 12.44 -3.84
N PHE A 36 -1.64 13.16 -4.74
CA PHE A 36 -1.67 12.90 -6.18
C PHE A 36 -0.86 13.92 -6.99
N ASN A 37 -0.61 15.11 -6.43
CA ASN A 37 0.10 16.21 -7.11
C ASN A 37 1.61 16.25 -6.86
N ILE A 38 2.14 15.31 -6.07
CA ILE A 38 3.56 15.23 -5.74
C ILE A 38 3.99 13.80 -6.05
N SER A 39 4.54 13.59 -7.25
CA SER A 39 5.04 12.31 -7.74
C SER A 39 5.94 11.61 -6.70
N ASP A 40 6.71 12.40 -5.98
CA ASP A 40 7.76 11.92 -5.09
C ASP A 40 7.23 11.50 -3.71
N SER A 41 5.94 11.74 -3.42
CA SER A 41 5.32 11.33 -2.13
C SER A 41 5.41 9.84 -1.88
N TYR A 42 5.49 9.06 -2.96
CA TYR A 42 5.50 7.60 -2.94
C TYR A 42 6.63 7.03 -3.79
N ILE A 43 7.73 7.77 -3.99
CA ILE A 43 8.83 7.39 -4.89
C ILE A 43 9.29 5.93 -4.70
N SER A 44 9.53 5.51 -3.45
CA SER A 44 9.97 4.13 -3.18
C SER A 44 8.90 3.07 -3.48
N ILE A 45 7.61 3.41 -3.39
CA ILE A 45 6.51 2.50 -3.77
C ILE A 45 6.42 2.41 -5.29
N ASN A 46 6.50 3.56 -5.97
CA ASN A 46 6.46 3.63 -7.43
C ASN A 46 7.62 2.84 -8.03
N ASP A 47 8.85 3.06 -7.55
CA ASP A 47 10.05 2.35 -7.98
C ASP A 47 9.93 0.86 -7.69
N ALA A 48 9.46 0.45 -6.50
CA ALA A 48 9.28 -0.97 -6.18
C ALA A 48 8.29 -1.67 -7.12
N LEU A 49 7.20 -0.99 -7.50
CA LEU A 49 6.25 -1.51 -8.49
C LEU A 49 6.87 -1.58 -9.88
N GLU A 50 7.63 -0.57 -10.29
CA GLU A 50 8.33 -0.57 -11.58
C GLU A 50 9.36 -1.69 -11.65
N HIS A 51 10.14 -1.89 -10.58
CA HIS A 51 11.12 -2.97 -10.46
C HIS A 51 10.46 -4.34 -10.58
N ALA A 52 9.35 -4.55 -9.87
CA ALA A 52 8.60 -5.80 -9.91
C ALA A 52 8.01 -6.04 -11.30
N ALA A 53 7.41 -5.03 -11.91
CA ALA A 53 6.80 -5.13 -13.24
C ALA A 53 7.86 -5.44 -14.32
N ALA A 54 8.98 -4.72 -14.32
CA ALA A 54 10.07 -4.93 -15.28
C ALA A 54 10.61 -6.37 -15.19
N HIS A 55 10.76 -6.90 -13.98
CA HIS A 55 11.17 -8.29 -13.76
C HIS A 55 10.17 -9.31 -14.33
N GLN A 56 8.90 -8.96 -14.43
CA GLN A 56 7.84 -9.78 -15.03
C GLN A 56 7.62 -9.47 -16.53
N GLY A 57 8.37 -8.56 -17.12
CA GLY A 57 8.21 -8.12 -18.52
C GLY A 57 7.06 -7.13 -18.76
N TYR A 58 6.60 -6.45 -17.71
CA TYR A 58 5.55 -5.44 -17.73
C TYR A 58 6.12 -4.04 -17.49
N LYS A 59 5.42 -3.02 -18.02
CA LYS A 59 5.53 -1.63 -17.64
C LYS A 59 4.38 -1.30 -16.69
N THR A 60 4.69 -0.61 -15.61
CA THR A 60 3.66 -0.16 -14.66
C THR A 60 3.02 1.13 -15.15
N GLU A 61 1.69 1.17 -15.16
CA GLU A 61 0.90 2.39 -15.32
C GLU A 61 0.23 2.70 -13.98
N LEU A 62 0.72 3.74 -13.29
CA LEU A 62 0.21 4.15 -11.98
C LEU A 62 -0.92 5.17 -12.15
N LYS A 63 -2.14 4.79 -11.76
CA LYS A 63 -3.30 5.68 -11.73
C LYS A 63 -3.46 6.24 -10.32
N MET A 64 -2.82 7.38 -10.04
CA MET A 64 -2.99 8.09 -8.77
C MET A 64 -4.34 8.84 -8.76
N ILE A 65 -5.22 8.48 -7.82
CA ILE A 65 -6.60 9.01 -7.79
C ILE A 65 -6.78 9.85 -6.52
N ASN A 66 -7.17 11.11 -6.69
CA ASN A 66 -7.59 11.95 -5.58
C ASN A 66 -8.99 11.55 -5.13
N ILE A 67 -9.08 10.68 -4.14
CA ILE A 67 -10.34 10.08 -3.76
C ILE A 67 -11.05 10.90 -2.67
N THR A 68 -12.35 11.13 -2.88
CA THR A 68 -13.26 11.79 -1.94
C THR A 68 -14.46 10.88 -1.66
N GLU A 69 -15.35 11.33 -0.77
CA GLU A 69 -16.58 10.58 -0.47
C GLU A 69 -17.56 10.51 -1.66
N GLU A 70 -17.46 11.48 -2.57
CA GLU A 70 -18.31 11.64 -3.76
C GLU A 70 -17.70 10.98 -5.01
N THR A 71 -16.47 10.48 -4.93
CA THR A 71 -15.82 9.81 -6.07
C THR A 71 -16.60 8.57 -6.48
N ASP A 72 -16.86 8.43 -7.79
CA ASP A 72 -17.36 7.21 -8.37
C ASP A 72 -16.24 6.15 -8.40
N ILE A 73 -16.28 5.25 -7.42
CA ILE A 73 -15.26 4.23 -7.20
C ILE A 73 -15.19 3.26 -8.38
N GLU A 74 -16.33 2.88 -8.95
CA GLU A 74 -16.37 1.91 -10.04
C GLU A 74 -15.77 2.53 -11.30
N GLU A 75 -16.17 3.76 -11.64
CA GLU A 75 -15.64 4.46 -12.81
C GLU A 75 -14.12 4.64 -12.72
N GLU A 76 -13.61 4.95 -11.52
CA GLU A 76 -12.19 5.16 -11.32
C GLU A 76 -11.38 3.85 -11.33
N LEU A 77 -11.96 2.72 -10.93
CA LEU A 77 -11.20 1.48 -10.69
C LEU A 77 -11.46 0.36 -11.72
N LYS A 78 -12.52 0.42 -12.52
CA LYS A 78 -12.94 -0.66 -13.44
C LYS A 78 -11.87 -1.12 -14.45
N ASP A 79 -10.99 -0.23 -14.88
CA ASP A 79 -9.96 -0.50 -15.89
C ASP A 79 -8.58 -0.83 -15.28
N CYS A 80 -8.51 -1.08 -13.96
CA CYS A 80 -7.26 -1.34 -13.25
C CYS A 80 -7.08 -2.84 -12.96
N ASP A 81 -5.85 -3.32 -13.13
CA ASP A 81 -5.45 -4.71 -12.86
C ASP A 81 -5.18 -4.99 -11.38
N GLY A 82 -4.92 -3.94 -10.60
CA GLY A 82 -4.67 -4.01 -9.17
C GLY A 82 -4.89 -2.68 -8.46
N ILE A 83 -5.08 -2.74 -7.14
CA ILE A 83 -5.33 -1.57 -6.28
C ILE A 83 -4.29 -1.57 -5.14
N LEU A 84 -3.64 -0.43 -4.92
CA LEU A 84 -2.71 -0.22 -3.82
C LEU A 84 -3.17 0.96 -2.95
N LEU A 85 -3.48 0.69 -1.68
CA LEU A 85 -3.69 1.77 -0.69
C LEU A 85 -2.37 2.16 -0.04
N THR A 86 -2.01 3.43 -0.23
CA THR A 86 -0.74 3.99 0.20
C THR A 86 -0.68 4.27 1.71
N PRO A 87 0.53 4.42 2.28
CA PRO A 87 0.71 4.94 3.64
C PRO A 87 0.11 6.35 3.82
N GLY A 88 -0.17 6.73 5.06
CA GLY A 88 -0.67 8.05 5.42
C GLY A 88 -1.15 8.12 6.87
N PHE A 89 -1.83 9.20 7.21
CA PHE A 89 -2.46 9.43 8.51
C PHE A 89 -3.58 10.47 8.37
N GLY A 90 -4.47 10.56 9.36
CA GLY A 90 -5.56 11.52 9.45
C GLY A 90 -6.80 11.21 8.57
N GLY A 91 -7.88 11.95 8.78
CA GLY A 91 -9.22 11.63 8.29
C GLY A 91 -9.55 11.89 6.82
N ARG A 92 -8.74 12.66 6.09
CA ARG A 92 -9.03 12.99 4.67
C ARG A 92 -9.11 11.71 3.83
N ALA A 93 -9.96 11.64 2.80
CA ALA A 93 -10.01 10.51 1.85
C ALA A 93 -10.24 9.10 2.45
N VAL A 94 -10.41 8.95 3.77
CA VAL A 94 -10.47 7.65 4.45
C VAL A 94 -11.65 6.84 3.95
N GLU A 95 -12.83 7.44 3.91
CA GLU A 95 -14.04 6.75 3.47
C GLU A 95 -13.95 6.32 1.99
N GLY A 96 -13.37 7.15 1.12
CA GLY A 96 -13.07 6.78 -0.27
C GLY A 96 -12.08 5.61 -0.38
N MET A 97 -11.01 5.62 0.42
CA MET A 97 -10.03 4.54 0.47
C MET A 97 -10.65 3.23 1.00
N ILE A 98 -11.52 3.30 2.01
CA ILE A 98 -12.27 2.14 2.53
C ILE A 98 -13.18 1.58 1.42
N LYS A 99 -13.97 2.43 0.74
CA LYS A 99 -14.81 2.00 -0.38
C LYS A 99 -14.00 1.37 -1.52
N SER A 100 -12.80 1.88 -1.81
CA SER A 100 -11.89 1.28 -2.79
C SER A 100 -11.46 -0.13 -2.39
N ALA A 101 -11.20 -0.37 -1.10
CA ALA A 101 -10.87 -1.70 -0.58
C ALA A 101 -12.08 -2.65 -0.63
N GLU A 102 -13.29 -2.15 -0.32
CA GLU A 102 -14.54 -2.92 -0.49
C GLU A 102 -14.74 -3.32 -1.96
N TYR A 103 -14.60 -2.37 -2.89
CA TYR A 103 -14.67 -2.62 -4.33
C TYR A 103 -13.67 -3.67 -4.79
N ALA A 104 -12.42 -3.61 -4.32
CA ALA A 104 -11.40 -4.60 -4.63
C ALA A 104 -11.80 -6.01 -4.17
N MET A 105 -12.33 -6.12 -2.94
CA MET A 105 -12.77 -7.40 -2.38
C MET A 105 -13.98 -7.98 -3.11
N GLU A 106 -14.97 -7.15 -3.47
CA GLU A 106 -16.18 -7.56 -4.18
C GLU A 106 -15.88 -8.08 -5.58
N ASN A 107 -14.99 -7.39 -6.29
CA ASN A 107 -14.63 -7.72 -7.66
C ASN A 107 -13.42 -8.66 -7.77
N LYS A 108 -12.88 -9.13 -6.63
CA LYS A 108 -11.70 -10.01 -6.54
C LYS A 108 -10.48 -9.43 -7.26
N ILE A 109 -10.32 -8.11 -7.20
CA ILE A 109 -9.18 -7.40 -7.78
C ILE A 109 -7.97 -7.57 -6.84
N PRO A 110 -6.78 -7.90 -7.36
CA PRO A 110 -5.55 -7.91 -6.57
C PRO A 110 -5.36 -6.61 -5.79
N PHE A 111 -5.13 -6.73 -4.48
CA PHE A 111 -5.08 -5.60 -3.57
C PHE A 111 -3.85 -5.65 -2.67
N LEU A 112 -3.20 -4.49 -2.45
CA LEU A 112 -2.13 -4.32 -1.48
C LEU A 112 -2.37 -3.08 -0.61
N GLY A 113 -2.51 -3.26 0.70
CA GLY A 113 -2.55 -2.16 1.66
C GLY A 113 -1.20 -1.99 2.35
N ILE A 114 -0.65 -0.77 2.38
CA ILE A 114 0.61 -0.47 3.06
C ILE A 114 0.37 0.49 4.22
N CYS A 115 0.84 0.11 5.42
CA CYS A 115 0.73 0.92 6.64
C CYS A 115 -0.75 1.30 6.91
N PHE A 116 -1.09 2.58 6.81
CA PHE A 116 -2.47 3.06 6.93
C PHE A 116 -3.42 2.42 5.91
N GLY A 117 -2.97 2.15 4.68
CA GLY A 117 -3.76 1.41 3.70
C GLY A 117 -4.13 -0.01 4.16
N ALA A 118 -3.25 -0.68 4.91
CA ALA A 118 -3.56 -1.99 5.50
C ALA A 118 -4.58 -1.86 6.64
N GLN A 119 -4.49 -0.80 7.45
CA GLN A 119 -5.47 -0.51 8.50
C GLN A 119 -6.87 -0.30 7.93
N LEU A 120 -6.98 0.48 6.85
CA LEU A 120 -8.25 0.72 6.17
C LEU A 120 -8.82 -0.54 5.51
N PHE A 121 -7.97 -1.46 5.05
CA PHE A 121 -8.41 -2.76 4.55
C PHE A 121 -9.12 -3.59 5.65
N PHE A 122 -8.61 -3.58 6.89
CA PHE A 122 -9.29 -4.25 8.01
C PHE A 122 -10.66 -3.63 8.31
N ALA A 123 -10.75 -2.29 8.29
CA ALA A 123 -12.02 -1.59 8.46
C ALA A 123 -13.01 -1.97 7.35
N ALA A 124 -12.59 -1.92 6.08
CA ALA A 124 -13.38 -2.34 4.93
C ALA A 124 -13.89 -3.78 5.05
N PHE A 125 -13.02 -4.71 5.45
CA PHE A 125 -13.41 -6.11 5.63
C PHE A 125 -14.49 -6.27 6.71
N CYS A 126 -14.31 -5.60 7.86
CA CYS A 126 -15.26 -5.66 8.97
C CYS A 126 -16.62 -5.04 8.61
N ARG A 127 -16.61 -3.91 7.90
CA ARG A 127 -17.84 -3.26 7.40
C ARG A 127 -18.56 -4.16 6.40
N LYS A 128 -17.83 -4.67 5.40
CA LYS A 128 -18.41 -5.41 4.28
C LYS A 128 -18.87 -6.81 4.65
N TYR A 129 -18.05 -7.58 5.34
CA TYR A 129 -18.28 -9.02 5.56
C TYR A 129 -18.77 -9.37 6.95
N LEU A 130 -18.51 -8.53 7.96
CA LEU A 130 -18.96 -8.75 9.34
C LEU A 130 -20.16 -7.87 9.71
N GLY A 131 -20.59 -6.96 8.83
CA GLY A 131 -21.73 -6.07 9.06
C GLY A 131 -21.46 -4.96 10.10
N LEU A 132 -20.21 -4.76 10.50
CA LEU A 132 -19.79 -3.76 11.48
C LEU A 132 -19.67 -2.38 10.81
N LYS A 133 -20.81 -1.78 10.43
CA LYS A 133 -20.88 -0.58 9.56
C LYS A 133 -19.99 0.58 10.00
N ASP A 134 -19.82 0.77 11.31
CA ASP A 134 -19.03 1.88 11.87
C ASP A 134 -17.58 1.50 12.19
N ALA A 135 -17.13 0.29 11.83
CA ALA A 135 -15.78 -0.17 12.11
C ALA A 135 -14.72 0.78 11.54
N ASN A 136 -13.80 1.22 12.39
CA ASN A 136 -12.77 2.18 12.01
C ASN A 136 -11.52 2.07 12.90
N SER A 137 -10.51 2.85 12.56
CA SER A 137 -9.40 3.14 13.47
C SER A 137 -9.83 4.17 14.52
N SER A 138 -9.38 3.99 15.76
CA SER A 138 -9.56 5.00 16.82
C SER A 138 -8.87 6.33 16.50
N GLU A 139 -7.88 6.34 15.59
CA GLU A 139 -7.27 7.57 15.05
C GLU A 139 -8.29 8.40 14.24
N ILE A 140 -9.21 7.72 13.54
CA ILE A 140 -10.14 8.35 12.59
C ILE A 140 -11.50 8.61 13.24
N ASN A 141 -12.03 7.63 13.96
CA ASN A 141 -13.25 7.77 14.72
C ASN A 141 -13.03 7.25 16.16
N PRO A 142 -12.67 8.14 17.10
CA PRO A 142 -12.48 7.76 18.51
C PRO A 142 -13.74 7.17 19.17
N ASP A 143 -14.93 7.53 18.66
CA ASP A 143 -16.23 7.13 19.20
C ASP A 143 -16.81 5.88 18.48
N THR A 144 -16.04 5.25 17.57
CA THR A 144 -16.52 4.05 16.89
C THR A 144 -16.84 2.93 17.90
N PRO A 145 -18.02 2.29 17.81
CA PRO A 145 -18.31 1.12 18.62
C PRO A 145 -17.44 -0.09 18.26
N TYR A 146 -16.72 -0.04 17.13
CA TYR A 146 -15.89 -1.15 16.64
C TYR A 146 -14.47 -0.66 16.27
N PRO A 147 -13.59 -0.42 17.26
CA PRO A 147 -12.21 0.04 17.02
C PRO A 147 -11.32 -1.12 16.55
N VAL A 148 -11.46 -1.50 15.28
CA VAL A 148 -10.73 -2.63 14.67
C VAL A 148 -9.24 -2.36 14.50
N VAL A 149 -8.85 -1.08 14.55
CA VAL A 149 -7.47 -0.62 14.63
C VAL A 149 -7.39 0.37 15.80
N ASP A 150 -6.49 0.11 16.75
CA ASP A 150 -6.29 0.98 17.91
C ASP A 150 -4.80 1.00 18.29
N LEU A 151 -4.42 1.99 19.10
CA LEU A 151 -3.14 2.01 19.77
C LEU A 151 -3.04 0.82 20.72
N LEU A 152 -1.89 0.16 20.73
CA LEU A 152 -1.59 -0.87 21.72
C LEU A 152 -1.66 -0.26 23.12
N GLN A 153 -2.14 -1.01 24.10
CA GLN A 153 -2.30 -0.53 25.47
C GLN A 153 -0.98 0.02 26.05
N SER A 154 0.15 -0.59 25.70
CA SER A 154 1.50 -0.14 26.06
C SER A 154 1.91 1.20 25.44
N GLN A 155 1.17 1.71 24.45
CA GLN A 155 1.43 2.98 23.78
C GLN A 155 0.46 4.09 24.23
N LYS A 156 -0.60 3.78 25.00
CA LYS A 156 -1.63 4.78 25.39
C LYS A 156 -1.10 5.85 26.34
N ASP A 157 -0.19 5.50 27.24
CA ASP A 157 0.40 6.43 28.22
C ASP A 157 1.73 7.04 27.75
N VAL A 158 2.18 6.71 26.53
CA VAL A 158 3.45 7.20 25.98
C VAL A 158 3.25 8.60 25.40
N THR A 159 3.65 9.62 26.15
CA THR A 159 3.56 11.03 25.74
C THR A 159 4.78 11.50 24.95
N GLU A 160 5.93 10.83 25.10
CA GLU A 160 7.12 11.09 24.29
C GLU A 160 6.98 10.46 22.90
N LYS A 161 6.70 11.31 21.90
CA LYS A 161 6.70 10.92 20.49
C LYS A 161 8.15 10.82 19.99
N GLY A 162 8.60 9.61 19.64
CA GLY A 162 9.99 9.34 19.26
C GLY A 162 10.34 7.85 19.29
N GLY A 163 11.45 7.47 19.95
CA GLY A 163 12.01 6.10 20.00
C GLY A 163 11.14 5.00 20.64
N THR A 164 9.91 5.33 21.03
CA THR A 164 8.86 4.42 21.51
C THR A 164 7.93 3.94 20.37
N MET A 165 8.01 4.57 19.21
CA MET A 165 7.35 4.12 17.99
C MET A 165 8.09 2.91 17.41
N ARG A 166 7.36 1.95 16.85
CA ARG A 166 7.95 0.82 16.13
C ARG A 166 8.68 1.35 14.90
N LEU A 167 10.01 1.34 14.93
CA LEU A 167 10.89 1.89 13.91
C LEU A 167 11.99 0.90 13.54
N GLY A 168 12.49 1.00 12.31
CA GLY A 168 13.61 0.20 11.82
C GLY A 168 13.23 -1.23 11.47
N ALA A 169 14.25 -2.07 11.25
CA ALA A 169 14.05 -3.47 10.96
C ALA A 169 13.43 -4.20 12.16
N GLN A 170 12.40 -4.99 11.90
CA GLN A 170 11.67 -5.72 12.92
C GLN A 170 11.52 -7.16 12.45
N LYS A 171 11.68 -8.11 13.37
CA LYS A 171 11.45 -9.52 13.04
C LYS A 171 9.95 -9.72 12.77
N ILE A 172 9.64 -10.31 11.61
CA ILE A 172 8.29 -10.75 11.25
C ILE A 172 8.35 -12.26 11.08
N ILE A 173 7.53 -12.97 11.85
CA ILE A 173 7.36 -14.42 11.71
C ILE A 173 6.16 -14.63 10.78
N VAL A 174 6.41 -15.13 9.58
CA VAL A 174 5.38 -15.36 8.58
C VAL A 174 4.83 -16.76 8.75
N SER A 175 3.51 -16.88 8.83
CA SER A 175 2.83 -18.17 8.95
C SER A 175 2.98 -18.98 7.67
N GLU A 176 3.34 -20.26 7.81
CA GLU A 176 3.40 -21.23 6.72
C GLU A 176 2.04 -21.37 6.01
N ASN A 177 2.06 -21.86 4.76
CA ASN A 177 0.86 -22.06 3.92
C ASN A 177 0.08 -20.77 3.63
N THR A 178 0.77 -19.64 3.54
CA THR A 178 0.20 -18.35 3.13
C THR A 178 0.90 -17.82 1.89
N LYS A 179 0.20 -17.01 1.08
CA LYS A 179 0.81 -16.30 -0.07
C LYS A 179 2.02 -15.46 0.33
N LEU A 180 1.99 -14.89 1.53
CA LEU A 180 3.11 -14.10 2.05
C LEU A 180 4.33 -14.98 2.33
N TYR A 181 4.14 -16.19 2.87
CA TYR A 181 5.25 -17.13 3.07
C TYR A 181 5.88 -17.53 1.74
N GLU A 182 5.05 -17.83 0.73
CA GLU A 182 5.51 -18.17 -0.62
C GLU A 182 6.34 -17.05 -1.26
N ALA A 183 5.96 -15.78 -1.04
CA ALA A 183 6.68 -14.63 -1.58
C ALA A 183 8.06 -14.37 -0.93
N TYR A 184 8.33 -14.93 0.26
CA TYR A 184 9.58 -14.75 1.02
C TYR A 184 10.48 -16.00 1.05
N LYS A 185 10.07 -17.07 0.37
CA LYS A 185 10.86 -18.30 0.21
C LYS A 185 11.91 -18.14 -0.89
#